data_AF-A0A921LR00-F1
#
_entry.id   AF-A0A921LR00-F1
#
_cell.length_a   1.000
_cell.length_b   1.000
_cell.length_c   1.000
_cell.angle_alpha   90.00
_cell.angle_beta   90.00
_cell.angle_gamma   90.00
#
_symmetry.space_group_name_H-M   'P 1'
#
loop_
_entity.id
_entity.type
_entity.pdbx_description
1 polymer ?
#
loop_
_entity_poly.entity_id
_entity_poly.type
_entity_poly.pdbx_seq_one_letter_code
_entity_poly.pdbx_strand_id
1 'polypeptide(L)' 'MGVIGYGLGVIGAGLAIGLAAYGCANAMARQPEIQGRAFTVFIMGAAFAEALALIGFVVALVVQ' A
#
# COMPACT_ATOMS: atom_id res chain seq x y z
N MET A 1 18.56 -3.73 15.06
CA MET A 1 17.09 -3.74 15.23
C MET A 1 16.32 -2.99 14.14
N GLY A 2 16.91 -1.97 13.48
CA GLY A 2 16.22 -1.19 12.42
C GLY A 2 15.76 -1.98 11.19
N VAL A 3 16.57 -2.94 10.70
CA VAL A 3 16.23 -3.75 9.52
C VAL A 3 15.02 -4.67 9.77
N ILE A 4 14.87 -5.20 10.98
CA ILE A 4 13.74 -6.08 11.34
C ILE A 4 12.45 -5.26 11.42
N GLY A 5 12.50 -4.08 12.04
CA GLY A 5 11.34 -3.17 12.10
C GLY A 5 10.90 -2.70 10.71
N TYR A 6 11.86 -2.36 9.85
CA TYR A 6 11.58 -2.03 8.45
C TYR A 6 10.97 -3.21 7.68
N GLY A 7 11.55 -4.41 7.82
CA GLY A 7 11.04 -5.62 7.15
C GLY A 7 9.58 -5.91 7.52
N LEU A 8 9.21 -5.75 8.79
CA LEU A 8 7.81 -5.89 9.22
C LEU A 8 6.90 -4.80 8.61
N GLY A 9 7.39 -3.56 8.51
CA GLY A 9 6.66 -2.46 7.87
C GLY A 9 6.38 -2.72 6.39
N VAL A 10 7.37 -3.24 5.64
CA VAL A 10 7.22 -3.58 4.22
C VAL A 10 6.21 -4.71 4.02
N ILE A 11 6.21 -5.72 4.89
CA ILE A 11 5.20 -6.80 4.83
C ILE A 11 3.79 -6.22 5.01
N GLY A 12 3.61 -5.31 5.98
CA GLY A 12 2.34 -4.63 6.20
C GLY A 12 1.87 -3.82 4.99
N ALA A 13 2.76 -3.07 4.36
CA ALA A 13 2.45 -2.30 3.16
C ALA A 13 2.09 -3.19 1.96
N GLY A 14 2.85 -4.26 1.73
CA GLY A 14 2.56 -5.23 0.68
C GLY A 14 1.18 -5.88 0.83
N LEU A 15 0.79 -6.25 2.06
CA LEU A 15 -0.55 -6.77 2.35
C LEU A 15 -1.64 -5.73 2.13
N ALA A 16 -1.44 -4.49 2.59
CA ALA A 16 -2.41 -3.41 2.42
C ALA A 16 -2.67 -3.12 0.93
N ILE A 17 -1.62 -3.02 0.12
CA ILE A 17 -1.73 -2.77 -1.32
C ILE A 17 -2.37 -3.98 -2.01
N GLY A 18 -1.98 -5.21 -1.66
CA GLY A 18 -2.57 -6.42 -2.23
C GLY A 18 -4.08 -6.51 -2.00
N LEU A 19 -4.54 -6.21 -0.79
CA LEU A 19 -5.97 -6.17 -0.45
C LEU A 19 -6.71 -5.03 -1.17
N ALA A 20 -6.10 -3.84 -1.25
CA ALA A 20 -6.69 -2.71 -1.98
C ALA A 20 -6.81 -3.01 -3.48
N ALA A 21 -5.80 -3.63 -4.09
CA ALA A 21 -5.80 -4.03 -5.49
C ALA A 21 -6.88 -5.09 -5.75
N TYR A 22 -7.00 -6.10 -4.87
CA TYR A 22 -8.05 -7.11 -4.96
C TYR A 22 -9.45 -6.48 -4.89
N GLY A 23 -9.68 -5.58 -3.93
CA GLY A 23 -10.93 -4.85 -3.78
C GLY A 23 -11.26 -3.98 -5.00
N CYS A 24 -10.26 -3.29 -5.55
CA CYS A 24 -10.38 -2.49 -6.76
C CYS A 24 -10.76 -3.37 -7.96
N ALA A 25 -10.04 -4.47 -8.20
CA ALA A 25 -10.33 -5.40 -9.30
C ALA A 25 -11.76 -5.96 -9.23
N ASN A 26 -12.20 -6.37 -8.04
CA ASN A 26 -13.57 -6.85 -7.84
C ASN A 26 -14.62 -5.76 -8.05
N ALA A 27 -14.37 -4.53 -7.61
CA ALA A 27 -15.29 -3.41 -7.82
C ALA A 27 -15.43 -3.10 -9.32
N MET A 28 -14.31 -3.03 -10.04
CA MET A 28 -14.28 -2.78 -11.48
C MET A 28 -14.95 -3.91 -12.28
N ALA A 29 -14.76 -5.17 -11.86
CA ALA A 29 -15.39 -6.32 -12.51
C ALA A 29 -16.93 -6.32 -12.34
N ARG A 30 -17.44 -5.85 -11.20
CA ARG A 30 -18.89 -5.80 -10.91
C ARG A 30 -19.56 -4.56 -11.52
N GLN A 31 -18.84 -3.44 -11.57
CA GLN A 31 -19.33 -2.16 -12.07
C GLN A 31 -18.26 -1.48 -12.92
N PRO A 32 -18.21 -1.75 -14.24
CA PRO A 32 -17.22 -1.14 -15.14
C PRO A 32 -17.29 0.39 -15.17
N GLU A 33 -18.48 0.95 -14.92
CA GLU A 33 -18.76 2.40 -14.90
C GLU A 33 -17.92 3.17 -13.89
N ILE A 34 -17.55 2.51 -12.77
CA ILE A 34 -16.77 3.15 -11.70
C ILE A 34 -15.27 2.90 -11.82
N GLN A 35 -14.79 2.33 -12.93
CA GLN A 35 -13.38 1.93 -13.10
C GLN A 35 -12.39 3.05 -12.79
N GLY A 36 -12.62 4.24 -13.36
CA GLY A 36 -11.77 5.40 -13.10
C GLY A 36 -11.75 5.80 -11.62
N ARG A 37 -12.93 5.86 -10.98
CA ARG A 37 -13.06 6.25 -9.56
C ARG A 37 -12.47 5.19 -8.62
N ALA A 38 -12.69 3.91 -8.92
CA ALA A 38 -12.13 2.80 -8.16
C ALA A 38 -10.59 2.81 -8.23
N PHE A 39 -10.02 3.05 -9.41
CA PHE A 39 -8.58 3.19 -9.57
C PHE A 39 -8.02 4.41 -8.82
N THR A 40 -8.71 5.56 -8.84
CA THR A 40 -8.30 6.74 -8.04
C THR A 40 -8.26 6.41 -6.54
N VAL A 41 -9.29 5.73 -6.02
CA VAL A 41 -9.33 5.32 -4.61
C VAL A 41 -8.22 4.31 -4.29
N PHE A 42 -7.96 3.35 -5.19
CA PHE A 42 -6.84 2.41 -5.06
C PHE A 42 -5.49 3.13 -4.97
N ILE A 43 -5.20 4.05 -5.88
CA ILE A 43 -3.94 4.80 -5.88
C ILE A 43 -3.79 5.61 -4.59
N MET A 44 -4.87 6.21 -4.10
CA MET A 44 -4.85 6.95 -2.84
C MET A 44 -4.57 6.03 -1.64
N GLY A 45 -5.21 4.86 -1.58
CA GLY A 45 -4.95 3.84 -0.56
C GLY A 45 -3.53 3.28 -0.63
N ALA A 46 -3.03 3.00 -1.83
CA ALA A 46 -1.66 2.54 -2.05
C ALA A 46 -0.63 3.59 -1.62
N ALA A 47 -0.87 4.87 -1.94
CA ALA A 47 0.00 5.97 -1.52
C ALA A 47 0.11 6.09 0.00
N PHE A 48 -1.00 5.90 0.74
CA PHE A 48 -0.96 5.90 2.21
C PHE A 48 -0.23 4.68 2.79
N ALA A 49 -0.40 3.50 2.20
CA ALA A 49 0.34 2.30 2.60
C ALA A 49 1.85 2.46 2.37
N GLU A 50 2.23 2.99 1.20
CA GLU A 50 3.62 3.27 0.84
C GLU A 50 4.25 4.37 1.70
N ALA A 51 3.50 5.42 2.05
CA ALA A 51 4.02 6.50 2.89
C ALA A 51 4.58 5.97 4.23
N LEU A 52 3.88 5.02 4.86
CA LEU A 52 4.34 4.39 6.10
C LEU A 52 5.57 3.50 5.88
N ALA A 53 5.60 2.74 4.78
CA ALA A 53 6.77 1.92 4.43
C ALA A 53 8.01 2.77 4.16
N LEU A 54 7.86 3.89 3.44
CA LEU A 54 8.95 4.83 3.14
C LEU A 54 9.44 5.55 4.39
N ILE A 55 8.57 5.93 5.33
CA ILE A 55 9.00 6.44 6.63
C ILE A 55 9.85 5.39 7.36
N GLY A 56 9.40 4.14 7.39
CA GLY A 56 10.15 3.04 7.99
C GLY A 56 11.51 2.81 7.31
N PHE A 57 11.57 2.91 5.98
CA PHE A 57 12.80 2.82 5.20
C PHE A 57 13.79 3.92 5.59
N VAL A 58 13.35 5.17 5.60
CA VAL A 58 14.19 6.32 5.95
C VAL A 58 14.71 6.19 7.38
N VAL A 59 13.87 5.81 8.34
CA VAL A 59 14.29 5.59 9.73
C VAL A 59 15.32 4.47 9.82
N ALA A 60 15.13 3.36 9.09
CA ALA A 60 16.11 2.28 9.07
C ALA A 60 17.44 2.69 8.45
N LEU A 61 17.45 3.63 7.51
CA LEU A 61 18.69 4.19 6.95
C LEU A 61 19.39 5.20 7.87
N VAL A 62 18.65 5.91 8.73
CA VAL A 62 19.22 6.93 9.62
C VAL A 62 19.68 6.33 10.96
N VAL A 63 18.97 5.32 11.46
CA VAL A 63 19.18 4.73 12.80
C VAL A 63 20.03 3.44 12.75
N GLN A 64 20.55 3.08 11.57
CA GLN A 64 21.47 1.94 11.40
C GLN A 64 22.80 2.15 12.13
#